data_AF-A0A368E0Z3-F1
#
_entry.id   AF-A0A368E0Z3-F1
#
_cell.length_a   1.000
_cell.length_b   1.000
_cell.length_c   1.000
_cell.angle_alpha   90.00
_cell.angle_beta   90.00
_cell.angle_gamma   90.00
#
_symmetry.space_group_name_H-M   'P 1'
#
loop_
_entity.id
_entity.type
_entity.pdbx_description
1 polymer ?
#
loop_
_entity_poly.entity_id
_entity_poly.type
_entity_poly.pdbx_seq_one_letter_code
_entity_poly.pdbx_strand_id
1 'polypeptide(L)'
;MSTQSTRKTSSHLNRTVGFCLAGVLFMGGMAYAAVPLYDLFCRVTGYAGTTNRAEAASDTIIERQVTVRFDASRNRQMPWEFTAPDDAVSLKVGETGLAFYKAHNPTNEEITGTATFNVTPQKAGYYFSKIDCFCFVEQTLAPGETVDMPVTFFIDPEIVDDEEMMDVKTITLSYTFFLKSKTTSEKVSNQATLNTKQIPQG
;
A
#
# COMPACT_ATOMS: atom_id res chain seq x y z
N MET A 1 -38.05 50.56 -47.17
CA MET A 1 -38.50 50.96 -45.83
C MET A 1 -39.42 49.87 -45.32
N SER A 2 -38.95 49.15 -44.30
CA SER A 2 -39.71 48.33 -43.33
C SER A 2 -40.59 47.19 -43.85
N THR A 3 -39.97 46.02 -43.97
CA THR A 3 -40.59 44.69 -44.02
C THR A 3 -41.42 44.45 -42.75
N GLN A 4 -42.75 44.37 -42.87
CA GLN A 4 -43.57 43.65 -41.90
C GLN A 4 -43.52 42.15 -42.23
N SER A 5 -43.16 41.33 -41.24
CA SER A 5 -43.60 39.93 -41.22
C SER A 5 -43.92 39.56 -39.78
N THR A 6 -45.14 39.88 -39.38
CA THR A 6 -45.85 39.23 -38.28
C THR A 6 -45.95 37.73 -38.56
N ARG A 7 -45.30 36.87 -37.76
CA ARG A 7 -45.67 35.45 -37.65
C ARG A 7 -46.29 35.15 -36.29
N LYS A 8 -47.58 34.91 -36.38
CA LYS A 8 -48.49 34.34 -35.40
C LYS A 8 -48.27 32.82 -35.34
N THR A 9 -47.52 32.31 -34.35
CA THR A 9 -47.51 30.87 -33.99
C THR A 9 -47.18 30.65 -32.51
N SER A 10 -48.00 31.19 -31.60
CA SER A 10 -47.69 31.19 -30.16
C SER A 10 -48.16 29.97 -29.36
N SER A 11 -49.15 29.18 -29.82
CA SER A 11 -49.70 28.07 -29.00
C SER A 11 -48.93 26.76 -29.14
N HIS A 12 -48.64 26.33 -30.37
CA HIS A 12 -47.93 25.05 -30.62
C HIS A 12 -46.45 25.13 -30.25
N LEU A 13 -45.80 26.27 -30.46
CA LEU A 13 -44.38 26.45 -30.13
C LEU A 13 -44.17 26.50 -28.61
N ASN A 14 -45.03 27.22 -27.87
CA ASN A 14 -44.99 27.25 -26.41
C ASN A 14 -45.33 25.89 -25.81
N ARG A 15 -46.22 25.11 -26.46
CA ARG A 15 -46.54 23.75 -26.04
C ARG A 15 -45.35 22.81 -26.25
N THR A 16 -44.67 22.88 -27.40
CA THR A 16 -43.46 22.09 -27.67
C THR A 16 -42.31 22.47 -26.73
N VAL A 17 -42.07 23.77 -26.51
CA VAL A 17 -41.05 24.25 -25.56
C VAL A 17 -41.37 23.80 -24.13
N GLY A 18 -42.64 23.84 -23.72
CA GLY A 18 -43.08 23.31 -22.43
C GLY A 18 -42.82 21.81 -22.28
N PHE A 19 -43.07 21.01 -23.33
CA PHE A 19 -42.76 19.58 -23.32
C PHE A 19 -41.25 19.30 -23.27
N CYS A 20 -40.43 20.08 -23.99
CA CYS A 20 -38.97 19.94 -23.93
C CYS A 20 -38.43 20.28 -22.54
N LEU A 21 -38.90 21.38 -21.92
CA LEU A 21 -38.50 21.76 -20.57
C LEU A 21 -38.96 20.74 -19.53
N ALA A 22 -40.18 20.21 -19.64
CA ALA A 22 -40.67 19.15 -18.78
C ALA A 22 -39.84 17.87 -18.92
N GLY A 23 -39.43 17.51 -20.14
CA GLY A 23 -38.56 16.36 -20.39
C GLY A 23 -37.17 16.50 -19.74
N VAL A 24 -36.55 17.67 -19.85
CA VAL A 24 -35.23 17.94 -19.22
C VAL A 24 -35.33 17.90 -17.70
N LEU A 25 -36.35 18.51 -17.11
CA LEU A 25 -36.57 18.46 -15.66
C LEU A 25 -36.88 17.04 -15.17
N PHE A 26 -37.62 16.25 -15.96
CA PHE A 26 -37.94 14.87 -15.63
C PHE A 26 -36.72 13.95 -15.71
N MET A 27 -35.91 14.05 -16.76
CA MET A 27 -34.66 13.29 -16.87
C MET A 27 -33.65 13.71 -15.79
N GLY A 28 -33.54 15.01 -15.52
CA GLY A 28 -32.70 15.52 -14.43
C GLY A 28 -33.16 15.05 -13.05
N GLY A 29 -34.48 15.08 -12.81
CA GLY A 29 -35.08 14.58 -11.56
C GLY A 29 -34.85 13.09 -11.35
N MET A 30 -34.98 12.28 -12.40
CA MET A 30 -34.67 10.85 -12.33
C MET A 30 -33.20 10.57 -12.08
N ALA A 31 -32.29 11.30 -12.73
CA ALA A 31 -30.86 11.12 -12.51
C ALA A 31 -30.46 11.46 -11.06
N TYR A 32 -31.05 12.52 -10.48
CA TYR A 32 -30.82 12.89 -9.09
C TYR A 32 -31.46 11.91 -8.10
N ALA A 33 -32.64 11.37 -8.41
CA ALA A 33 -33.34 10.39 -7.56
C ALA A 33 -32.76 8.97 -7.65
N ALA A 34 -32.04 8.62 -8.72
CA ALA A 34 -31.47 7.30 -8.90
C ALA A 34 -30.44 6.95 -7.82
N VAL A 35 -29.61 7.91 -7.39
CA VAL A 35 -28.57 7.70 -6.36
C VAL A 35 -29.18 7.32 -4.99
N PRO A 36 -30.08 8.12 -4.38
CA PRO A 36 -30.66 7.76 -3.08
C PRO A 36 -31.60 6.55 -3.15
N LEU A 37 -32.25 6.31 -4.29
CA LEU A 37 -33.07 5.10 -4.49
C LEU A 37 -32.18 3.85 -4.55
N TYR A 38 -31.04 3.92 -5.23
CA TYR A 38 -30.05 2.86 -5.26
C TYR A 38 -29.46 2.61 -3.87
N ASP A 39 -29.12 3.65 -3.12
CA ASP A 39 -28.66 3.54 -1.72
C ASP A 39 -29.70 2.88 -0.82
N LEU A 40 -30.98 3.25 -0.96
CA LEU A 40 -32.07 2.65 -0.18
C LEU A 40 -32.28 1.18 -0.54
N PHE A 41 -32.21 0.85 -1.84
CA PHE A 41 -32.30 -0.52 -2.31
C PHE A 41 -31.13 -1.37 -1.80
N CYS A 42 -29.89 -0.88 -1.90
CA CYS A 42 -28.70 -1.54 -1.37
C CYS A 42 -28.80 -1.77 0.15
N ARG A 43 -29.34 -0.79 0.90
CA ARG A 43 -29.53 -0.92 2.35
C ARG A 43 -30.60 -1.94 2.75
N VAL A 44 -31.73 -2.00 2.04
CA VAL A 44 -32.85 -2.89 2.39
C VAL A 44 -32.60 -4.33 1.93
N THR A 45 -31.97 -4.50 0.76
CA THR A 45 -31.76 -5.84 0.17
C THR A 45 -30.40 -6.44 0.54
N GLY A 46 -29.45 -5.65 1.03
CA GLY A 46 -28.08 -6.09 1.30
C GLY A 46 -27.29 -6.44 0.03
N TYR A 47 -27.85 -6.18 -1.16
CA TYR A 47 -27.22 -6.44 -2.44
C TYR A 47 -26.04 -5.46 -2.59
N ALA A 48 -24.82 -6.01 -2.68
CA ALA A 48 -23.52 -5.31 -2.62
C ALA A 48 -22.93 -5.03 -1.23
N GLY A 49 -23.44 -5.64 -0.15
CA GLY A 49 -22.73 -5.67 1.14
C GLY A 49 -22.32 -4.29 1.67
N THR A 50 -23.21 -3.29 1.56
CA THR A 50 -22.90 -1.89 1.89
C THR A 50 -22.67 -1.71 3.39
N THR A 51 -21.42 -1.93 3.77
CA THR A 51 -20.78 -1.40 4.96
C THR A 51 -21.00 0.11 4.98
N ASN A 52 -21.36 0.63 6.16
CA ASN A 52 -21.26 2.06 6.41
C ASN A 52 -19.85 2.50 5.98
N ARG A 53 -19.76 3.58 5.19
CA ARG A 53 -18.51 4.24 4.79
C ARG A 53 -17.52 4.19 5.97
N ALA A 54 -16.57 3.28 5.91
CA ALA A 54 -15.56 3.13 6.94
C ALA A 54 -14.52 4.21 6.69
N GLU A 55 -14.67 5.33 7.39
CA GLU A 55 -13.69 6.43 7.46
C GLU A 55 -12.48 6.04 8.36
N ALA A 56 -12.43 4.80 8.83
CA ALA A 56 -11.36 4.19 9.61
C ALA A 56 -11.17 2.74 9.16
N ALA A 57 -9.98 2.17 9.41
CA ALA A 57 -9.65 0.76 9.17
C ALA A 57 -10.84 -0.14 9.57
N SER A 58 -11.13 -1.17 8.77
CA SER A 58 -12.24 -2.10 9.02
C SER A 58 -12.26 -2.51 10.49
N ASP A 59 -13.28 -2.05 11.23
CA ASP A 59 -13.49 -2.29 12.67
C ASP A 59 -13.86 -3.77 12.96
N THR A 60 -13.83 -4.63 11.93
CA THR A 60 -14.20 -6.03 12.02
C THR A 60 -12.97 -6.84 12.38
N ILE A 61 -12.59 -6.79 13.65
CA ILE A 61 -11.64 -7.73 14.22
C ILE A 61 -12.34 -9.08 14.34
N ILE A 62 -11.95 -10.03 13.51
CA ILE A 62 -12.55 -11.37 13.49
C ILE A 62 -11.84 -12.21 14.54
N GLU A 63 -12.58 -13.00 15.33
CA GLU A 63 -11.99 -13.82 16.42
C GLU A 63 -11.02 -14.90 15.94
N ARG A 64 -10.91 -15.09 14.61
CA ARG A 64 -9.92 -15.96 14.00
C ARG A 64 -8.52 -15.43 14.30
N GLN A 65 -7.75 -16.23 15.03
CA GLN A 65 -6.36 -15.95 15.32
C GLN A 65 -5.45 -16.56 14.26
N VAL A 66 -4.43 -15.80 13.86
CA VAL A 66 -3.39 -16.24 12.95
C VAL A 66 -2.04 -15.99 13.60
N THR A 67 -1.17 -17.01 13.57
CA THR A 67 0.19 -16.92 14.09
C THR A 67 1.11 -16.46 12.97
N VAL A 68 1.78 -15.33 13.16
CA VAL A 68 2.81 -14.82 12.26
C VAL A 68 4.18 -15.20 12.79
N ARG A 69 4.93 -15.93 11.99
CA ARG A 69 6.33 -16.29 12.23
C ARG A 69 7.23 -15.40 11.40
N PHE A 70 8.40 -15.07 11.94
CA PHE A 70 9.36 -14.23 11.26
C PHE A 70 10.59 -15.06 10.90
N ASP A 71 11.05 -14.89 9.66
CA ASP A 71 12.29 -15.47 9.18
C ASP A 71 13.19 -14.35 8.63
N ALA A 72 14.48 -14.48 8.95
CA ALA A 72 15.52 -13.55 8.55
C ALA A 72 16.64 -14.31 7.84
N SER A 73 16.71 -14.08 6.53
CA SER A 73 17.70 -14.66 5.65
C SER A 73 18.63 -13.57 5.10
N ARG A 74 19.85 -13.95 4.72
CA ARG A 74 20.82 -13.05 4.09
C ARG A 74 21.49 -13.73 2.92
N ASN A 75 21.76 -12.98 1.87
CA ASN A 75 22.60 -13.46 0.78
C ASN A 75 24.03 -13.72 1.29
N ARG A 76 24.71 -14.74 0.78
CA ARG A 76 26.10 -15.08 1.12
C ARG A 76 27.09 -13.91 0.95
N GLN A 77 26.80 -12.97 0.05
CA GLN A 77 27.64 -11.79 -0.19
C GLN A 77 27.37 -10.63 0.79
N MET A 78 26.32 -10.73 1.60
CA MET A 78 25.91 -9.73 2.59
C MET A 78 26.66 -9.98 3.90
N PRO A 79 27.60 -9.09 4.30
CA PRO A 79 28.41 -9.30 5.50
C PRO A 79 27.70 -8.85 6.78
N TRP A 80 26.49 -8.30 6.70
CA TRP A 80 25.69 -7.95 7.86
C TRP A 80 25.19 -9.16 8.61
N GLU A 81 24.97 -8.94 9.89
CA GLU A 81 24.14 -9.82 10.70
C GLU A 81 22.71 -9.28 10.68
N PHE A 82 21.77 -10.15 10.31
CA PHE A 82 20.35 -9.88 10.26
C PHE A 82 19.61 -10.99 11.00
N THR A 83 18.81 -10.59 11.98
CA THR A 83 18.13 -11.51 12.92
C THR A 83 16.65 -11.12 13.04
N ALA A 84 15.78 -12.11 12.95
CA ALA A 84 14.35 -11.97 13.16
C ALA A 84 14.03 -11.96 14.66
N PRO A 85 12.86 -11.43 15.06
CA PRO A 85 12.35 -11.66 16.41
C PRO A 85 12.17 -13.16 16.69
N ASP A 86 12.54 -13.60 17.90
CA ASP A 86 12.42 -15.01 18.31
C ASP A 86 10.96 -15.44 18.52
N ASP A 87 10.11 -14.50 18.93
CA ASP A 87 8.71 -14.75 19.27
C ASP A 87 7.81 -14.66 18.04
N ALA A 88 6.98 -15.70 17.85
CA ALA A 88 5.86 -15.63 16.93
C ALA A 88 4.76 -14.75 17.51
N VAL A 89 4.14 -13.92 16.67
CA VAL A 89 3.07 -13.02 17.08
C VAL A 89 1.74 -13.65 16.70
N SER A 90 0.87 -13.90 17.68
CA SER A 90 -0.51 -14.31 17.44
C SER A 90 -1.40 -13.09 17.50
N LEU A 91 -2.05 -12.77 16.38
CA LEU A 91 -2.97 -11.64 16.27
C LEU A 91 -4.30 -12.09 15.69
N LYS A 92 -5.35 -11.32 15.96
CA LYS A 92 -6.64 -11.52 15.31
C LYS A 92 -6.60 -10.97 13.89
N VAL A 93 -7.36 -11.58 12.99
CA VAL A 93 -7.53 -11.03 11.64
C VAL A 93 -8.14 -9.61 11.73
N GLY A 94 -7.58 -8.66 10.98
CA GLY A 94 -7.90 -7.23 11.07
C GLY A 94 -7.07 -6.44 12.09
N GLU A 95 -6.33 -7.11 12.98
CA GLU A 95 -5.43 -6.46 13.94
C GLU A 95 -4.09 -6.08 13.28
N THR A 96 -3.53 -4.94 13.68
CA THR A 96 -2.19 -4.52 13.24
C THR A 96 -1.13 -5.08 14.18
N GLY A 97 -0.22 -5.88 13.63
CA GLY A 97 0.97 -6.38 14.33
C GLY A 97 2.19 -5.48 14.11
N LEU A 98 3.10 -5.50 15.08
CA LEU A 98 4.40 -4.84 15.02
C LEU A 98 5.49 -5.84 15.42
N ALA A 99 6.53 -5.95 14.60
CA ALA A 99 7.71 -6.76 14.88
C ALA A 99 8.98 -5.95 14.65
N PHE A 100 10.04 -6.25 15.39
CA PHE A 100 11.33 -5.57 15.27
C PHE A 100 12.38 -6.54 14.77
N TYR A 101 12.96 -6.24 13.61
CA TYR A 101 14.13 -6.97 13.11
C TYR A 101 15.40 -6.24 13.51
N LYS A 102 16.48 -6.98 13.78
CA LYS A 102 17.77 -6.41 14.12
C LYS A 102 18.76 -6.58 12.99
N ALA A 103 19.40 -5.49 12.58
CA ALA A 103 20.52 -5.51 11.64
C ALA A 103 21.78 -4.92 12.27
N HIS A 104 22.91 -5.58 12.06
CA HIS A 104 24.21 -5.17 12.55
C HIS A 104 25.25 -5.24 11.42
N ASN A 105 26.06 -4.20 11.28
CA ASN A 105 27.19 -4.17 10.35
C ASN A 105 28.50 -4.43 11.10
N PRO A 106 29.04 -5.67 11.08
CA PRO A 106 30.30 -5.98 11.77
C PRO A 106 31.55 -5.50 11.03
N THR A 107 31.39 -4.84 9.87
CA THR A 107 32.53 -4.43 9.04
C THR A 107 33.01 -3.01 9.36
N ASN A 108 34.21 -2.68 8.86
CA ASN A 108 34.79 -1.34 8.96
C ASN A 108 34.39 -0.43 7.78
N GLU A 109 33.44 -0.85 6.95
CA GLU A 109 33.00 -0.12 5.76
C GLU A 109 31.52 0.22 5.86
N GLU A 110 31.14 1.34 5.23
CA GLU A 110 29.74 1.66 5.00
C GLU A 110 29.20 0.73 3.90
N ILE A 111 28.09 0.07 4.21
CA ILE A 111 27.46 -0.91 3.34
C ILE A 111 26.03 -0.49 3.10
N THR A 112 25.56 -0.66 1.88
CA THR A 112 24.16 -0.47 1.51
C THR A 112 23.54 -1.81 1.14
N GLY A 113 22.48 -2.18 1.85
CA GLY A 113 21.67 -3.37 1.61
C GLY A 113 20.29 -3.03 1.07
N THR A 114 19.73 -3.95 0.29
CA THR A 114 18.31 -3.93 -0.08
C THR A 114 17.65 -5.22 0.34
N ALA A 115 16.38 -5.17 0.72
CA ALA A 115 15.66 -6.32 1.27
C ALA A 115 14.47 -6.69 0.38
N THR A 116 14.36 -7.99 0.10
CA THR A 116 13.17 -8.57 -0.53
C THR A 116 12.41 -9.39 0.51
N PHE A 117 11.08 -9.39 0.43
CA PHE A 117 10.23 -10.18 1.33
C PHE A 117 9.45 -11.23 0.57
N ASN A 118 9.08 -12.30 1.28
CA ASN A 118 8.16 -13.32 0.81
C ASN A 118 7.21 -13.73 1.94
N VAL A 119 5.99 -14.13 1.58
CA VAL A 119 4.97 -14.61 2.52
C VAL A 119 4.66 -16.07 2.21
N THR A 120 4.67 -16.91 3.24
CA THR A 120 4.35 -18.34 3.13
C THR A 120 3.21 -18.72 4.07
N PRO A 121 2.17 -19.44 3.60
CA PRO A 121 1.99 -19.94 2.24
C PRO A 121 1.64 -18.80 1.25
N GLN A 122 2.05 -18.95 -0.01
CA GLN A 122 1.90 -17.90 -1.04
C GLN A 122 0.44 -17.45 -1.22
N LYS A 123 -0.51 -18.40 -1.08
CA LYS A 123 -1.95 -18.13 -1.15
C LYS A 123 -2.41 -17.10 -0.11
N ALA A 124 -1.81 -17.09 1.09
CA ALA A 124 -2.10 -16.11 2.13
C ALA A 124 -1.41 -14.76 1.91
N GLY A 125 -0.46 -14.69 0.97
CA GLY A 125 0.25 -13.45 0.64
C GLY A 125 -0.65 -12.37 0.06
N TYR A 126 -1.76 -12.73 -0.58
CA TYR A 126 -2.74 -11.76 -1.11
C TYR A 126 -3.43 -10.96 0.02
N TYR A 127 -3.72 -11.62 1.13
CA TYR A 127 -4.38 -11.03 2.31
C TYR A 127 -3.38 -10.41 3.30
N PHE A 128 -2.09 -10.60 3.08
CA PHE A 128 -1.05 -10.06 3.95
C PHE A 128 -0.61 -8.69 3.44
N SER A 129 -1.23 -7.64 3.97
CA SER A 129 -0.91 -6.27 3.60
C SER A 129 0.11 -5.69 4.58
N LYS A 130 1.31 -5.40 4.08
CA LYS A 130 2.35 -4.70 4.84
C LYS A 130 2.10 -3.19 4.79
N ILE A 131 1.91 -2.54 5.95
CA ILE A 131 1.61 -1.09 6.03
C ILE A 131 2.89 -0.26 5.82
N ASP A 132 4.01 -0.62 6.46
CA ASP A 132 5.24 0.19 6.36
C ASP A 132 6.30 -0.42 5.45
N CYS A 133 6.43 0.21 4.29
CA CYS A 133 7.25 -0.25 3.18
C CYS A 133 8.73 0.20 3.31
N PHE A 134 9.52 -0.48 4.14
CA PHE A 134 11.00 -0.49 3.98
C PHE A 134 11.47 -1.24 2.72
N CYS A 135 10.56 -1.92 2.00
CA CYS A 135 10.87 -2.79 0.86
C CYS A 135 11.43 -2.06 -0.38
N PHE A 136 11.56 -0.74 -0.33
CA PHE A 136 12.25 0.04 -1.36
C PHE A 136 13.30 1.01 -0.80
N VAL A 137 13.53 1.02 0.51
CA VAL A 137 14.49 1.93 1.11
C VAL A 137 15.77 1.16 1.34
N GLU A 138 16.73 1.41 0.45
CA GLU A 138 18.13 1.04 0.65
C GLU A 138 18.54 1.43 2.07
N GLN A 139 18.91 0.44 2.87
CA GLN A 139 19.45 0.69 4.20
C GLN A 139 20.94 0.82 4.06
N THR A 140 21.49 1.89 4.60
CA THR A 140 22.93 2.08 4.69
C THR A 140 23.30 2.01 6.16
N LEU A 141 24.19 1.09 6.52
CA LEU A 141 24.70 0.96 7.88
C LEU A 141 26.16 1.36 7.91
N ALA A 142 26.48 2.25 8.83
CA ALA A 142 27.85 2.63 9.15
C ALA A 142 28.62 1.46 9.78
N PRO A 143 29.96 1.54 9.83
CA PRO A 143 30.79 0.55 10.49
C PRO A 143 30.39 0.31 11.96
N GLY A 144 30.16 -0.95 12.35
CA GLY A 144 29.78 -1.32 13.71
C GLY A 144 28.35 -0.93 14.12
N GLU A 145 27.57 -0.31 13.22
CA GLU A 145 26.24 0.17 13.54
C GLU A 145 25.25 -0.98 13.74
N THR A 146 24.35 -0.82 14.71
CA THR A 146 23.22 -1.74 14.95
C THR A 146 21.94 -0.95 14.93
N VAL A 147 20.95 -1.39 14.16
CA VAL A 147 19.64 -0.75 14.06
C VAL A 147 18.53 -1.75 14.29
N ASP A 148 17.48 -1.30 14.97
CA ASP A 148 16.22 -2.02 15.08
C ASP A 148 15.25 -1.48 14.03
N MET A 149 14.78 -2.35 13.14
CA MET A 149 13.90 -2.04 12.02
C MET A 149 12.48 -2.50 12.34
N PRO A 150 11.57 -1.59 12.71
CA PRO A 150 10.17 -1.93 12.94
C PRO A 150 9.48 -2.29 11.62
N VAL A 151 8.68 -3.35 11.65
CA VAL A 151 7.81 -3.78 10.56
C VAL A 151 6.38 -3.89 11.09
N THR A 152 5.51 -3.05 10.55
CA THR A 152 4.07 -3.11 10.77
C THR A 152 3.40 -3.92 9.67
N PHE A 153 2.43 -4.73 10.05
CA PHE A 153 1.68 -5.57 9.13
C PHE A 153 0.28 -5.82 9.67
N PHE A 154 -0.67 -6.13 8.79
CA PHE A 154 -1.99 -6.60 9.18
C PHE A 154 -2.45 -7.68 8.20
N ILE A 155 -3.43 -8.45 8.64
CA ILE A 155 -4.08 -9.48 7.82
C ILE A 155 -5.45 -8.97 7.47
N ASP A 156 -5.75 -8.92 6.17
CA ASP A 156 -7.04 -8.45 5.67
C ASP A 156 -8.18 -9.38 6.14
N PRO A 157 -9.29 -8.83 6.70
CA PRO A 157 -10.47 -9.60 7.07
C PRO A 157 -11.05 -10.49 5.97
N GLU A 158 -10.86 -10.16 4.69
CA GLU A 158 -11.35 -10.98 3.57
C GLU A 158 -10.77 -12.41 3.56
N ILE A 159 -9.66 -12.67 4.29
CA ILE A 159 -9.09 -14.02 4.45
C ILE A 159 -10.07 -15.03 5.08
N VAL A 160 -11.12 -14.56 5.76
CA VAL A 160 -12.10 -15.48 6.38
C VAL A 160 -13.19 -15.92 5.43
N ASP A 161 -13.46 -15.12 4.40
CA ASP A 161 -14.50 -15.40 3.40
C ASP A 161 -13.98 -16.36 2.31
N ASP A 162 -12.67 -16.54 2.22
CA ASP A 162 -12.03 -17.49 1.31
C ASP A 162 -11.90 -18.90 1.93
N GLU A 163 -12.61 -19.86 1.34
CA GLU A 163 -12.57 -21.28 1.70
C GLU A 163 -11.14 -21.86 1.61
N GLU A 164 -10.33 -21.42 0.64
CA GLU A 164 -8.96 -21.91 0.46
C GLU A 164 -8.01 -21.41 1.56
N MET A 165 -8.44 -20.44 2.36
CA MET A 165 -7.63 -19.90 3.46
C MET A 165 -8.00 -20.51 4.81
N MET A 166 -9.09 -21.28 4.93
CA MET A 166 -9.57 -21.84 6.20
C MET A 166 -8.55 -22.75 6.92
N ASP A 167 -7.65 -23.38 6.19
CA ASP A 167 -6.57 -24.22 6.71
C ASP A 167 -5.33 -23.42 7.16
N VAL A 168 -5.20 -22.16 6.74
CA VAL A 168 -4.06 -21.31 7.07
C VAL A 168 -4.21 -20.78 8.49
N LYS A 169 -3.37 -21.31 9.39
CA LYS A 169 -3.25 -20.86 10.80
C LYS A 169 -1.94 -20.14 11.07
N THR A 170 -0.93 -20.39 10.23
CA THR A 170 0.42 -19.86 10.40
C THR A 170 0.88 -19.23 9.11
N ILE A 171 1.29 -17.97 9.19
CA ILE A 171 1.88 -17.23 8.09
C ILE A 171 3.33 -16.94 8.46
N THR A 172 4.27 -17.21 7.56
CA THR A 172 5.68 -16.89 7.76
C THR A 172 6.06 -15.73 6.87
N LEU A 173 6.53 -14.64 7.49
CA LEU A 173 7.10 -13.48 6.82
C LEU A 173 8.63 -13.65 6.77
N SER A 174 9.14 -13.94 5.57
CA SER A 174 10.56 -14.14 5.33
C SER A 174 11.15 -12.89 4.67
N TYR A 175 12.18 -12.31 5.29
CA TYR A 175 13.00 -11.26 4.69
C TYR A 175 14.35 -11.79 4.25
N THR A 176 14.80 -11.42 3.05
CA THR A 176 16.15 -11.71 2.57
C THR A 176 16.88 -10.41 2.19
N PHE A 177 18.02 -10.17 2.81
CA PHE A 177 18.89 -9.03 2.48
C PHE A 177 19.91 -9.36 1.39
N PHE A 178 20.07 -8.43 0.46
CA PHE A 178 21.02 -8.44 -0.63
C PHE A 178 21.96 -7.24 -0.55
N LEU A 179 23.21 -7.45 -0.95
CA LEU A 179 24.20 -6.38 -1.03
C LEU A 179 23.93 -5.51 -2.26
N LYS A 180 23.87 -4.19 -2.09
CA LYS A 180 23.78 -3.23 -3.20
C LYS A 180 25.11 -2.55 -3.49
N SER A 181 25.75 -1.97 -2.47
CA SER A 181 27.04 -1.30 -2.61
C SER A 181 27.86 -1.39 -1.34
N LYS A 182 29.19 -1.35 -1.49
CA LYS A 182 30.15 -1.18 -0.41
C LYS A 182 30.98 0.06 -0.70
N THR A 183 31.12 0.95 0.27
CA THR A 183 32.10 2.02 0.21
C THR A 183 33.40 1.50 0.79
N THR A 184 34.13 0.72 -0.01
CA THR A 184 35.50 0.36 0.30
C THR A 184 36.33 1.64 0.30
N SER A 185 37.13 1.84 1.35
CA SER A 185 37.98 3.03 1.57
C SER A 185 39.00 3.30 0.44
N GLU A 186 39.03 2.46 -0.60
CA GLU A 186 39.78 2.64 -1.84
C GLU A 186 39.37 3.90 -2.63
N LYS A 187 38.11 4.37 -2.51
CA LYS A 187 37.66 5.57 -3.24
C LYS A 187 38.10 6.90 -2.62
N VAL A 188 38.59 6.91 -1.38
CA VAL A 188 39.07 8.14 -0.74
C VAL A 188 40.45 8.56 -1.30
N SER A 189 41.26 7.62 -1.80
CA SER A 189 42.57 7.96 -2.38
C SER A 189 42.49 8.59 -3.77
N ASN A 190 41.48 8.28 -4.59
CA ASN A 190 41.41 8.79 -5.97
C ASN A 190 40.82 10.20 -6.09
N GLN A 191 40.15 10.72 -5.06
CA GLN A 191 39.65 12.10 -5.06
C GLN A 191 40.70 13.11 -4.56
N ALA A 192 41.67 12.68 -3.74
CA ALA A 192 42.77 13.54 -3.31
C ALA A 192 43.77 13.84 -4.45
N THR A 193 43.92 12.93 -5.43
CA THR A 193 44.87 13.10 -6.56
C THR A 193 44.34 13.95 -7.72
N LEU A 194 43.03 14.20 -7.81
CA LEU A 194 42.46 15.06 -8.86
C LEU A 194 42.49 16.56 -8.51
N ASN A 195 42.65 16.92 -7.22
CA ASN A 195 42.63 18.33 -6.78
C ASN A 195 44.03 18.98 -6.66
N THR A 196 45.11 18.27 -6.98
CA THR A 196 46.50 18.79 -6.98
C THR A 196 47.06 19.05 -8.40
N LYS A 197 46.20 19.11 -9.44
CA LYS A 197 46.64 19.48 -10.80
C LYS A 197 46.11 20.83 -11.30
N GLN A 198 45.85 21.76 -10.38
CA GLN A 198 45.52 23.16 -10.69
C GLN A 198 46.33 24.13 -9.82
N ILE A 199 47.65 24.12 -9.97
CA ILE A 199 48.48 25.31 -9.74
C ILE A 199 49.44 25.41 -10.92
N PRO A 200 49.11 26.13 -12.02
CA PRO A 200 50.11 26.60 -12.94
C PRO A 200 50.92 27.73 -12.26
N GLN A 201 52.20 27.45 -12.07
CA GLN A 201 53.27 28.45 -11.90
C GLN A 201 53.39 29.23 -13.21
N GLY A 202 53.53 30.56 -13.14
CA GLY A 202 53.81 31.43 -14.27
C GLY A 202 53.22 32.81 -14.12
#